data_AF-A0A969Q1Z0-F1
#
_entry.id   AF-A0A969Q1Z0-F1
#
_cell.length_a   1.000
_cell.length_b   1.000
_cell.length_c   1.000
_cell.angle_alpha   90.00
_cell.angle_beta   90.00
_cell.angle_gamma   90.00
#
_symmetry.space_group_name_H-M   'P 1'
#
loop_
_entity.id
_entity.type
_entity.pdbx_description
1 polymer ?
#
loop_
_entity_poly.entity_id
_entity_poly.type
_entity_poly.pdbx_seq_one_letter_code
_entity_poly.pdbx_strand_id
1 'polypeptide(L)' 'MPDAFHFKMTIPVRISDLNYGNHLANHVYLEMMQEARMQFFAQWGWSEKDLAGVAVIMGRYSPCI' A
#
# COMPACT_ATOMS: atom_id res chain seq x y z
N MET A 1 5.72 12.22 15.89
CA MET A 1 6.07 11.17 14.90
C MET A 1 6.96 10.14 15.58
N PRO A 2 7.01 8.88 15.11
CA PRO A 2 7.95 7.89 15.64
C PRO A 2 9.40 8.28 15.32
N ASP A 3 10.33 7.86 16.16
CA ASP A 3 11.77 8.14 15.98
C ASP A 3 12.39 7.36 14.81
N ALA A 4 11.77 6.22 14.44
CA ALA A 4 12.18 5.41 13.29
C ALA A 4 10.98 4.77 12.59
N PHE A 5 11.08 4.62 11.27
CA PHE A 5 10.15 3.83 10.46
C PHE A 5 10.78 2.48 10.15
N HIS A 6 10.03 1.39 10.38
CA HIS A 6 10.52 0.03 10.14
C HIS A 6 10.55 -0.36 8.66
N PHE A 7 9.87 0.40 7.79
CA PHE A 7 9.79 0.12 6.37
C PHE A 7 9.64 1.41 5.58
N LYS A 8 10.26 1.46 4.41
CA LYS A 8 10.15 2.55 3.45
C LYS A 8 10.24 1.98 2.04
N MET A 9 9.41 2.51 1.16
CA MET A 9 9.52 2.25 -0.27
C MET A 9 9.23 3.54 -1.06
N THR A 10 9.57 3.51 -2.34
CA THR A 10 9.30 4.59 -3.28
C THR A 10 8.44 4.05 -4.41
N ILE A 11 7.27 4.65 -4.63
CA ILE A 11 6.40 4.33 -5.77
C ILE A 11 6.40 5.56 -6.70
N PRO A 12 6.80 5.41 -7.98
CA PRO A 12 6.76 6.52 -8.92
C PRO A 12 5.32 6.83 -9.32
N VAL A 13 4.94 8.10 -9.24
CA VAL A 13 3.64 8.58 -9.73
C VAL A 13 3.69 8.78 -11.25
N ARG A 14 2.73 8.20 -11.96
CA ARG A 14 2.58 8.27 -13.41
C ARG A 14 1.43 9.22 -13.79
N ILE A 15 1.39 9.65 -15.05
CA ILE A 15 0.27 10.45 -15.56
C ILE A 15 -1.07 9.71 -15.43
N SER A 16 -1.06 8.38 -15.60
CA SER A 16 -2.23 7.50 -15.40
C SER A 16 -2.75 7.50 -13.97
N ASP A 17 -1.92 7.92 -13.01
CA ASP A 17 -2.25 7.86 -11.59
C ASP A 17 -3.05 9.08 -11.15
N LEU A 18 -3.19 10.07 -12.04
CA LEU A 18 -3.86 11.34 -11.78
C LEU A 18 -5.32 11.27 -12.24
N ASN A 19 -6.21 11.85 -11.44
CA ASN A 19 -7.59 12.10 -11.85
C ASN A 19 -7.69 13.37 -12.70
N TYR A 20 -8.90 13.68 -13.20
CA TYR A 20 -9.16 14.87 -14.03
C TYR A 20 -8.80 16.20 -13.33
N GLY A 21 -8.79 16.23 -12.00
CA GLY A 21 -8.36 17.38 -11.19
C GLY A 21 -6.84 17.49 -10.99
N ASN A 22 -6.04 16.69 -11.69
CA ASN A 22 -4.57 16.67 -11.59
C ASN A 22 -4.05 16.32 -10.19
N HIS A 23 -4.83 15.54 -9.42
CA HIS A 23 -4.43 14.97 -8.14
C HIS A 23 -4.35 13.45 -8.26
N LEU A 24 -3.63 12.80 -7.34
CA LEU A 24 -3.62 11.33 -7.25
C LEU A 24 -5.05 10.81 -7.16
N ALA A 25 -5.40 9.88 -8.04
CA ALA A 25 -6.73 9.28 -8.04
C ALA A 25 -6.93 8.40 -6.79
N ASN A 26 -8.13 8.43 -6.21
CA ASN A 26 -8.43 7.71 -4.97
C ASN A 26 -8.23 6.18 -5.11
N HIS A 27 -8.59 5.60 -6.26
CA HIS A 27 -8.35 4.17 -6.50
C HIS A 27 -6.85 3.83 -6.58
N VAL A 28 -6.05 4.73 -7.12
CA VAL A 28 -4.59 4.54 -7.20
C VAL A 28 -3.96 4.63 -5.81
N TYR A 29 -4.45 5.51 -4.95
CA TYR A 29 -4.03 5.53 -3.55
C TYR A 29 -4.23 4.17 -2.87
N LEU A 30 -5.38 3.53 -3.09
CA LEU A 30 -5.67 2.18 -2.60
C LEU A 30 -4.69 1.13 -3.14
N GLU A 31 -4.42 1.17 -4.45
CA GLU A 31 -3.48 0.28 -5.11
C GLU A 31 -2.05 0.45 -4.55
N MET A 32 -1.60 1.70 -4.37
CA MET A 32 -0.29 2.00 -3.79
C MET A 32 -0.17 1.53 -2.33
N MET A 33 -1.23 1.65 -1.53
CA MET A 33 -1.26 1.12 -0.16
C MET A 33 -1.23 -0.41 -0.13
N GLN A 34 -1.94 -1.06 -1.07
CA GLN A 34 -1.90 -2.51 -1.23
C GLN A 34 -0.49 -2.97 -1.63
N GLU A 35 0.15 -2.30 -2.58
CA GLU A 35 1.52 -2.59 -2.98
C GLU A 35 2.49 -2.41 -1.81
N ALA A 36 2.36 -1.32 -1.04
CA ALA A 36 3.17 -1.10 0.15
C ALA A 36 3.02 -2.19 1.20
N ARG A 37 1.80 -2.71 1.40
CA ARG A 37 1.57 -3.85 2.28
C ARG A 37 2.28 -5.11 1.78
N MET A 38 2.18 -5.41 0.49
CA MET A 38 2.84 -6.58 -0.11
C MET A 38 4.36 -6.48 0.01
N GLN A 39 4.94 -5.31 -0.27
CA GLN A 39 6.39 -5.08 -0.15
C GLN A 39 6.85 -5.13 1.31
N PHE A 40 6.03 -4.65 2.24
CA PHE A 40 6.28 -4.78 3.68
C PHE A 40 6.35 -6.25 4.11
N PHE A 41 5.42 -7.11 3.68
CA PHE A 41 5.49 -8.55 3.99
C PHE A 41 6.69 -9.23 3.33
N ALA A 42 6.99 -8.85 2.08
CA ALA A 42 8.08 -9.43 1.31
C ALA A 42 9.46 -9.22 1.98
N GLN A 43 9.64 -8.17 2.80
CA GLN A 43 10.91 -7.95 3.53
C GLN A 43 11.26 -9.10 4.49
N TRP A 44 10.27 -9.90 4.91
CA TRP A 44 10.45 -11.12 5.72
C TRP A 44 10.19 -12.41 4.93
N GLY A 45 10.06 -12.33 3.61
CA GLY A 45 9.75 -13.48 2.75
C GLY A 45 8.31 -13.96 2.83
N TRP A 46 7.40 -13.16 3.38
CA TRP A 46 5.98 -13.50 3.50
C TRP A 46 5.15 -12.97 2.34
N SER A 47 3.95 -13.54 2.18
CA SER A 47 2.93 -13.06 1.25
C SER A 47 1.59 -12.86 1.97
N GLU A 48 0.62 -12.22 1.33
CA GLU A 48 -0.72 -12.09 1.91
C GLU A 48 -1.43 -13.44 2.10
N LYS A 49 -1.08 -14.45 1.28
CA LYS A 49 -1.63 -15.81 1.40
C LYS A 49 -0.91 -16.65 2.47
N ASP A 50 0.31 -16.27 2.82
CA ASP A 50 1.15 -16.96 3.79
C ASP A 50 2.00 -15.93 4.56
N LEU A 51 1.40 -15.40 5.61
CA LEU A 51 2.01 -14.52 6.59
C LEU A 51 2.26 -15.34 7.84
N ALA A 52 3.44 -15.97 7.92
CA ALA A 52 3.80 -16.87 9.02
C ALA A 52 2.76 -18.00 9.25
N GLY A 53 2.25 -18.61 8.16
CA GLY A 53 1.32 -19.73 8.22
C GLY A 53 -0.17 -19.35 8.25
N VAL A 54 -0.51 -18.05 8.17
CA VAL A 54 -1.90 -17.59 8.08
C VAL A 54 -2.11 -16.65 6.88
N ALA A 55 -3.32 -16.68 6.31
CA ALA A 55 -3.71 -15.74 5.26
C ALA A 55 -4.32 -14.47 5.86
N VAL A 56 -4.10 -13.33 5.21
CA VAL A 56 -4.69 -12.05 5.58
C VAL A 56 -5.63 -11.57 4.47
N ILE A 57 -6.71 -10.89 4.85
CA ILE A 57 -7.66 -10.26 3.93
C ILE A 57 -7.84 -8.80 4.34
N MET A 58 -7.93 -7.89 3.37
CA MET A 58 -8.28 -6.49 3.63
C MET A 58 -9.72 -6.40 4.18
N GLY A 59 -9.86 -6.01 5.46
CA GLY A 59 -11.16 -5.95 6.13
C GLY A 59 -11.93 -4.64 5.96
N ARG A 60 -11.28 -3.49 6.15
CA ARG A 60 -11.93 -2.17 6.06
C ARG A 60 -11.00 -1.16 5.41
N TYR A 61 -11.56 -0.41 4.47
CA TYR A 61 -10.99 0.83 3.96
C TYR A 61 -11.99 1.96 4.17
N SER A 62 -11.56 3.03 4.84
CA SER A 62 -12.32 4.27 4.97
C SER A 62 -11.48 5.40 4.40
N PRO A 63 -11.71 5.80 3.13
CA PRO A 63 -11.09 7.00 2.60
C PRO A 63 -11.68 8.18 3.37
N CYS A 64 -10.85 8.88 4.13
CA CYS A 64 -11.24 10.19 4.67
C CYS A 64 -11.18 11.17 3.49
N ILE A 65 -12.33 11.42 2.88
CA ILE A 65 -12.57 12.53 1.95
C ILE A 65 -13.87 13.21 2.35
#